data_AF-A0AA40HP63-F1
#
_entry.id   AF-A0AA40HP63-F1
#
_cell.length_a   1.000
_cell.length_b   1.000
_cell.length_c   1.000
_cell.angle_alpha   90.00
_cell.angle_beta   90.00
_cell.angle_gamma   90.00
#
_symmetry.space_group_name_H-M   'P 1'
#
loop_
_entity.id
_entity.type
_entity.pdbx_description
1 polymer ?
#
loop_
_entity_poly.entity_id
_entity_poly.type
_entity_poly.pdbx_seq_one_letter_code
_entity_poly.pdbx_strand_id
1 'polypeptide(L)'
;MTWDPNHRPRSSRLSSSPARAPGRALEISQRAIEDQLKICGHKRDVDVFELFLSQKELTDVIDLSRFRKLKYLWLHHNKLHEITFLTRNYCLTELYLNNNAIIEIKGLHYLPSLHILLLHHNELTNIDATVKELKGMLNLKTLSLYQNPFCQYNLYRLYIIYHLPGVELLDRNQVTEKERRSMITIFNHKKAHIVQSIAFRGKADASWNPRSPFKQKQANTVPKGFVLGNNVDKIVFDDPEDAVFVRSMKRSVMTFTSLNWNTVPKREEKYLEDKGTKPAQMLTITLR
;
A
#
# COMPACT_ATOMS: atom_id res chain seq x y z
N MET A 1 -61.37 -23.30 41.57
CA MET A 1 -60.13 -22.68 41.06
C MET A 1 -60.53 -21.69 39.98
N THR A 2 -60.68 -20.43 40.39
CA THR A 2 -61.28 -19.35 39.61
C THR A 2 -60.20 -18.59 38.83
N TRP A 3 -60.45 -18.40 37.54
CA TRP A 3 -59.60 -17.73 36.56
C TRP A 3 -59.71 -16.20 36.75
N ASP A 4 -58.60 -15.52 37.01
CA ASP A 4 -58.55 -14.07 37.23
C ASP A 4 -58.12 -13.35 35.91
N PRO A 5 -58.94 -12.47 35.31
CA PRO A 5 -58.69 -11.92 33.98
C PRO A 5 -57.91 -10.58 33.98
N ASN A 6 -57.15 -10.26 35.03
CA ASN A 6 -56.51 -8.95 35.19
C ASN A 6 -54.96 -8.91 35.11
N HIS A 7 -54.36 -9.71 34.22
CA HIS A 7 -52.94 -9.54 33.87
C HIS A 7 -52.78 -8.72 32.58
N ARG A 8 -52.71 -7.38 32.71
CA ARG A 8 -52.13 -6.53 31.66
C ARG A 8 -50.61 -6.60 31.73
N PRO A 9 -49.88 -6.76 30.61
CA PRO A 9 -48.43 -6.66 30.64
C PRO A 9 -48.02 -5.20 30.89
N ARG A 10 -47.14 -4.98 31.88
CA ARG A 10 -46.49 -3.69 32.11
C ARG A 10 -45.73 -3.31 30.85
N SER A 11 -46.20 -2.29 30.16
CA SER A 11 -45.46 -1.62 29.08
C SER A 11 -44.11 -1.15 29.64
N SER A 12 -43.03 -1.77 29.18
CA SER A 12 -41.68 -1.25 29.33
C SER A 12 -41.66 0.17 28.77
N ARG A 13 -41.45 1.15 29.65
CA ARG A 13 -41.11 2.52 29.23
C ARG A 13 -39.76 2.43 28.54
N LEU A 14 -39.78 2.31 27.22
CA LEU A 14 -38.64 2.65 26.37
C LEU A 14 -38.27 4.08 26.72
N SER A 15 -37.11 4.23 27.35
CA SER A 15 -36.42 5.51 27.49
C SER A 15 -36.16 6.05 26.09
N SER A 16 -37.06 6.89 25.58
CA SER A 16 -36.82 7.70 24.39
C SER A 16 -35.76 8.73 24.76
N SER A 17 -34.50 8.41 24.46
CA SER A 17 -33.45 9.41 24.35
C SER A 17 -33.93 10.51 23.39
N PRO A 18 -33.69 11.80 23.69
CA PRO A 18 -34.20 12.85 22.83
C PRO A 18 -33.45 12.77 21.52
N ALA A 19 -34.16 12.43 20.43
CA ALA A 19 -33.69 12.66 19.08
C ALA A 19 -33.42 14.16 18.95
N ARG A 20 -32.14 14.53 19.10
CA ARG A 20 -31.65 15.90 19.05
C ARG A 20 -32.01 16.46 17.67
N ALA A 21 -32.84 17.50 17.64
CA ALA A 21 -33.39 18.04 16.40
C ALA A 21 -32.27 18.41 15.41
N PRO A 22 -32.21 17.79 14.21
CA PRO A 22 -31.14 18.01 13.25
C PRO A 22 -31.07 19.47 12.74
N GLY A 23 -32.18 20.21 12.82
CA GLY A 23 -32.24 21.62 12.39
C GLY A 23 -31.27 22.53 13.13
N ARG A 24 -31.11 22.38 14.46
CA ARG A 24 -30.28 23.29 15.26
C ARG A 24 -28.78 23.14 14.96
N ALA A 25 -28.31 21.93 14.65
CA ALA A 25 -26.90 21.70 14.32
C ALA A 25 -26.56 22.33 12.96
N LEU A 26 -27.44 22.16 11.97
CA LEU A 26 -27.28 22.76 10.64
C LEU A 26 -27.33 24.28 10.70
N GLU A 27 -28.22 24.87 11.50
CA GLU A 27 -28.27 26.32 11.73
C GLU A 27 -26.96 26.87 12.33
N ILE A 28 -26.35 26.17 13.29
CA ILE A 28 -25.05 26.56 13.85
C ILE A 28 -23.97 26.55 12.76
N SER A 29 -23.95 25.50 11.93
CA SER A 29 -22.99 25.42 10.84
C SER A 29 -23.20 26.51 9.79
N GLN A 30 -24.46 26.82 9.45
CA GLN A 30 -24.80 27.89 8.53
C GLN A 30 -24.36 29.25 9.06
N ARG A 31 -24.66 29.54 10.32
CA ARG A 31 -24.25 30.79 10.97
C ARG A 31 -22.73 30.91 11.03
N ALA A 32 -22.02 29.83 11.36
CA ALA A 32 -20.56 29.82 11.37
C ALA A 32 -19.97 30.13 9.98
N ILE A 33 -20.56 29.59 8.92
CA ILE A 33 -20.17 29.89 7.53
C ILE A 33 -20.44 31.35 7.21
N GLU A 34 -21.64 31.87 7.49
CA GLU A 34 -21.98 33.26 7.22
C GLU A 34 -21.10 34.25 7.99
N ASP A 35 -20.80 33.96 9.24
CA ASP A 35 -19.90 34.77 10.06
C ASP A 35 -18.48 34.74 9.49
N GLN A 36 -18.00 33.58 9.02
CA GLN A 36 -16.70 33.49 8.35
C GLN A 36 -16.67 34.26 7.02
N LEU A 37 -17.73 34.19 6.22
CA LEU A 37 -17.82 34.93 4.96
C LEU A 37 -17.81 36.45 5.19
N LYS A 38 -18.44 36.93 6.27
CA LYS A 38 -18.39 38.34 6.68
C LYS A 38 -16.98 38.76 7.07
N ILE A 39 -16.27 37.93 7.83
CA ILE A 39 -14.88 38.19 8.26
C ILE A 39 -13.94 38.25 7.04
N CYS A 40 -14.07 37.31 6.11
CA CYS A 40 -13.25 37.26 4.89
C CYS A 40 -13.65 38.29 3.83
N GLY A 41 -14.78 38.99 3.99
CA GLY A 41 -15.24 40.02 3.07
C GLY A 41 -15.67 39.49 1.69
N HIS A 42 -16.03 38.21 1.58
CA HIS A 42 -16.46 37.62 0.32
C HIS A 42 -17.86 38.12 -0.06
N LYS A 43 -17.98 38.74 -1.24
CA LYS A 43 -19.26 39.25 -1.77
C LYS A 43 -20.09 38.19 -2.51
N ARG A 44 -19.45 37.12 -3.00
CA ARG A 44 -20.08 36.04 -3.77
C ARG A 44 -19.51 34.70 -3.34
N ASP A 45 -20.38 33.71 -3.17
CA ASP A 45 -20.01 32.33 -2.82
C ASP A 45 -19.04 31.70 -3.84
N VAL A 46 -19.10 32.13 -5.10
CA VAL A 46 -18.25 31.61 -6.18
C VAL A 46 -16.77 32.00 -6.02
N ASP A 47 -16.48 33.07 -5.28
CA ASP A 47 -15.13 33.60 -5.09
C ASP A 47 -14.47 33.09 -3.78
N VAL A 48 -15.15 32.21 -3.04
CA VAL A 48 -14.63 31.64 -1.80
C VAL A 48 -13.65 30.51 -2.14
N PHE A 49 -12.38 30.73 -1.79
CA PHE A 49 -11.32 29.74 -1.97
C PHE A 49 -10.96 29.00 -0.68
N GLU A 50 -11.24 29.62 0.45
CA GLU A 50 -10.77 29.22 1.78
C GLU A 50 -11.94 29.33 2.76
N LEU A 51 -12.14 28.30 3.58
CA LEU A 51 -13.20 28.29 4.59
C LEU A 51 -12.70 27.75 5.91
N PHE A 52 -12.64 28.63 6.92
CA PHE A 52 -12.18 28.31 8.27
C PHE A 52 -13.38 28.08 9.20
N LEU A 53 -13.60 26.83 9.59
CA LEU A 53 -14.69 26.38 10.45
C LEU A 53 -14.20 25.55 11.64
N SER A 54 -12.94 25.72 12.02
CA SER A 54 -12.32 25.01 13.13
C SER A 54 -12.84 25.47 14.50
N GLN A 55 -12.90 24.56 15.48
CA GLN A 55 -13.23 24.88 16.88
C GLN A 55 -14.63 25.51 17.05
N LYS A 56 -15.62 25.02 16.30
CA LYS A 56 -17.01 25.51 16.34
C LYS A 56 -17.99 24.48 16.92
N GLU A 57 -17.46 23.37 17.45
CA GLU A 57 -18.23 22.24 17.98
C GLU A 57 -19.29 21.69 17.00
N LEU A 58 -19.03 21.80 15.70
CA LEU A 58 -19.97 21.38 14.67
C LEU A 58 -20.17 19.88 14.75
N THR A 59 -21.44 19.44 14.82
CA THR A 59 -21.78 18.02 14.66
C THR A 59 -22.11 17.66 13.23
N ASP A 60 -22.69 18.61 12.50
CA ASP A 60 -23.02 18.49 11.08
C ASP A 60 -22.63 19.79 10.37
N VAL A 61 -22.40 19.69 9.06
CA VAL A 61 -22.13 20.84 8.20
C VAL A 61 -23.16 20.84 7.08
N ILE A 62 -23.73 22.01 6.77
CA ILE A 62 -24.55 22.18 5.58
C ILE A 62 -23.75 21.88 4.30
N ASP A 63 -24.44 21.45 3.25
CA ASP A 63 -23.80 21.15 1.97
C ASP A 63 -23.05 22.38 1.41
N LEU A 64 -21.76 22.19 1.12
CA LEU A 64 -20.84 23.22 0.67
C LEU A 64 -20.79 23.33 -0.87
N SER A 65 -21.75 22.71 -1.56
CA SER A 65 -21.82 22.66 -3.04
C SER A 65 -21.93 24.03 -3.72
N ARG A 66 -22.34 25.08 -2.98
CA ARG A 66 -22.32 26.46 -3.47
C ARG A 66 -20.90 27.01 -3.70
N PHE A 67 -19.91 26.52 -2.96
CA PHE A 67 -18.52 26.99 -3.02
C PHE A 67 -17.71 26.20 -4.06
N ARG A 68 -17.96 26.48 -5.35
CA ARG A 68 -17.37 25.71 -6.47
C ARG A 68 -15.86 25.86 -6.63
N LYS A 69 -15.28 26.97 -6.15
CA LYS A 69 -13.84 27.25 -6.21
C LYS A 69 -13.10 26.99 -4.90
N LEU A 70 -13.76 26.37 -3.92
CA LEU A 70 -13.16 26.05 -2.63
C LEU A 70 -11.95 25.14 -2.82
N LYS A 71 -10.80 25.57 -2.30
CA LYS A 71 -9.53 24.85 -2.34
C LYS A 71 -9.11 24.34 -0.96
N TYR A 72 -9.34 25.14 0.08
CA TYR A 72 -8.90 24.83 1.43
C TYR A 72 -10.07 24.84 2.41
N LEU A 73 -10.23 23.75 3.15
CA LEU A 73 -11.30 23.61 4.14
C LEU A 73 -10.75 23.15 5.47
N TRP A 74 -10.89 24.01 6.49
CA TRP A 74 -10.49 23.72 7.87
C TRP A 74 -11.70 23.39 8.73
N LEU A 75 -11.82 22.14 9.12
CA LEU A 75 -12.88 21.61 9.99
C LEU A 75 -12.33 20.87 11.21
N HIS A 76 -11.06 21.13 11.55
CA HIS A 76 -10.42 20.47 12.67
C HIS A 76 -10.98 20.92 14.03
N HIS A 77 -10.91 20.05 15.03
CA HIS A 77 -11.45 20.29 16.37
C HIS A 77 -12.97 20.58 16.35
N ASN A 78 -13.74 19.73 15.69
CA ASN A 78 -15.20 19.73 15.74
C ASN A 78 -15.70 18.38 16.26
N LYS A 79 -17.00 18.11 16.17
CA LYS A 79 -17.64 16.88 16.65
C LYS A 79 -18.34 16.15 15.48
N LEU A 80 -17.74 16.22 14.28
CA LEU A 80 -18.32 15.63 13.07
C LEU A 80 -18.25 14.10 13.12
N HIS A 81 -19.34 13.45 12.74
CA HIS A 81 -19.43 11.98 12.66
C HIS A 81 -19.33 11.43 11.24
N GLU A 82 -19.70 12.25 10.24
CA GLU A 82 -19.74 11.86 8.84
C GLU A 82 -19.31 13.02 7.93
N ILE A 83 -18.97 12.69 6.68
CA ILE A 83 -18.58 13.64 5.64
C ILE A 83 -19.65 13.61 4.54
N THR A 84 -20.73 14.36 4.71
CA THR A 84 -21.86 14.41 3.75
C THR A 84 -21.99 15.74 3.01
N PHE A 85 -21.12 16.71 3.31
CA PHE A 85 -21.24 18.11 2.89
C PHE A 85 -20.33 18.53 1.73
N LEU A 86 -19.56 17.60 1.13
CA LEU A 86 -18.57 17.89 0.08
C LEU A 86 -19.08 17.55 -1.33
N THR A 87 -20.33 17.86 -1.61
CA THR A 87 -20.92 17.59 -2.93
C THR A 87 -20.42 18.63 -3.94
N ARG A 88 -19.84 18.19 -5.06
CA ARG A 88 -19.41 19.07 -6.18
C ARG A 88 -18.25 20.04 -5.89
N ASN A 89 -17.48 19.84 -4.81
CA ASN A 89 -16.28 20.65 -4.53
C ASN A 89 -15.03 20.10 -5.26
N TYR A 90 -15.08 20.00 -6.59
CA TYR A 90 -14.04 19.36 -7.41
C TYR A 90 -12.65 20.00 -7.33
N CYS A 91 -12.60 21.28 -6.93
CA CYS A 91 -11.37 22.06 -6.80
C CYS A 91 -10.71 21.94 -5.42
N LEU A 92 -11.29 21.19 -4.48
CA LEU A 92 -10.74 21.07 -3.12
C LEU A 92 -9.37 20.39 -3.17
N THR A 93 -8.35 21.08 -2.65
CA THR A 93 -6.96 20.62 -2.63
C THR A 93 -6.54 20.14 -1.24
N GLU A 94 -7.03 20.79 -0.18
CA GLU A 94 -6.67 20.48 1.20
C GLU A 94 -7.89 20.39 2.10
N LEU A 95 -7.97 19.29 2.83
CA LEU A 95 -9.08 18.99 3.74
C LEU A 95 -8.54 18.60 5.13
N TYR A 96 -8.84 19.44 6.11
CA TYR A 96 -8.41 19.26 7.49
C TYR A 96 -9.61 18.83 8.34
N LEU A 97 -9.67 17.54 8.69
CA LEU A 97 -10.74 16.91 9.47
C LEU A 97 -10.21 16.26 10.76
N ASN A 98 -9.00 16.61 11.19
CA ASN A 98 -8.42 16.07 12.41
C ASN A 98 -9.16 16.51 13.68
N ASN A 99 -9.08 15.70 14.74
CA ASN A 99 -9.78 15.95 16.00
C ASN A 99 -11.29 16.10 15.78
N ASN A 100 -11.90 15.07 15.19
CA ASN A 100 -13.34 14.91 15.03
C ASN A 100 -13.75 13.51 15.54
N ALA A 101 -15.00 13.11 15.34
CA ALA A 101 -15.53 11.80 15.74
C ALA A 101 -15.99 10.99 14.52
N ILE A 102 -15.26 11.09 13.40
CA ILE A 102 -15.64 10.47 12.13
C ILE A 102 -15.44 8.97 12.22
N ILE A 103 -16.51 8.21 11.98
CA ILE A 103 -16.52 6.73 12.12
C ILE A 103 -16.22 6.04 10.78
N GLU A 104 -16.69 6.65 9.69
CA GLU A 104 -16.54 6.11 8.35
C GLU A 104 -16.34 7.26 7.35
N ILE A 105 -15.48 7.05 6.36
CA ILE A 105 -15.31 7.97 5.25
C ILE A 105 -16.29 7.54 4.16
N LYS A 106 -17.08 8.49 3.64
CA LYS A 106 -17.92 8.30 2.46
C LYS A 106 -17.88 9.54 1.60
N GLY A 107 -17.99 9.38 0.28
CA GLY A 107 -18.22 10.51 -0.63
C GLY A 107 -16.97 11.34 -0.94
N LEU A 108 -15.78 10.95 -0.48
CA LEU A 108 -14.53 11.62 -0.86
C LEU A 108 -14.06 11.27 -2.27
N HIS A 109 -14.60 10.21 -2.89
CA HIS A 109 -14.27 9.82 -4.26
C HIS A 109 -14.63 10.87 -5.31
N TYR A 110 -15.46 11.86 -4.98
CA TYR A 110 -15.82 12.97 -5.85
C TYR A 110 -14.79 14.12 -5.87
N LEU A 111 -13.68 14.01 -5.13
CA LEU A 111 -12.68 15.08 -4.98
C LEU A 111 -11.37 14.73 -5.72
N PRO A 112 -11.32 14.87 -7.06
CA PRO A 112 -10.17 14.45 -7.85
C PRO A 112 -8.91 15.29 -7.58
N SER A 113 -9.07 16.53 -7.10
CA SER A 113 -7.98 17.48 -6.90
C SER A 113 -7.39 17.45 -5.48
N LEU A 114 -7.85 16.55 -4.61
CA LEU A 114 -7.39 16.54 -3.22
C LEU A 114 -5.94 16.03 -3.12
N HIS A 115 -5.07 16.84 -2.53
CA HIS A 115 -3.65 16.54 -2.33
C HIS A 115 -3.33 16.23 -0.87
N ILE A 116 -4.02 16.89 0.08
CA ILE A 116 -3.78 16.76 1.52
C ILE A 116 -5.09 16.40 2.22
N LEU A 117 -5.07 15.30 2.97
CA LEU A 117 -6.17 14.84 3.80
C LEU A 117 -5.67 14.51 5.21
N LEU A 118 -6.08 15.30 6.20
CA LEU A 118 -5.76 15.04 7.60
C LEU A 118 -7.00 14.50 8.34
N LEU A 119 -6.91 13.26 8.81
CA LEU A 119 -7.97 12.53 9.51
C LEU A 119 -7.48 11.90 10.81
N HIS A 120 -6.32 12.29 11.32
CA HIS A 120 -5.84 11.82 12.62
C HIS A 120 -6.75 12.24 13.76
N HIS A 121 -6.74 11.49 14.86
CA HIS A 121 -7.67 11.67 15.97
C HIS A 121 -9.14 11.69 15.50
N ASN A 122 -9.57 10.56 14.94
CA ASN A 122 -10.96 10.26 14.59
C ASN A 122 -11.29 8.84 15.06
N GLU A 123 -12.51 8.38 14.80
CA GLU A 123 -13.04 7.10 15.25
C GLU A 123 -13.15 6.07 14.11
N LEU A 124 -12.25 6.14 13.12
CA LEU A 124 -12.26 5.22 12.00
C LEU A 124 -11.92 3.80 12.44
N THR A 125 -12.85 2.87 12.24
CA THR A 125 -12.70 1.47 12.67
C THR A 125 -12.33 0.52 11.54
N ASN A 126 -12.77 0.80 10.32
CA ASN A 126 -12.61 -0.10 9.17
C ASN A 126 -11.59 0.45 8.16
N ILE A 127 -10.44 -0.21 8.09
CA ILE A 127 -9.37 0.13 7.15
C ILE A 127 -9.74 -0.16 5.69
N ASP A 128 -10.47 -1.24 5.42
CA ASP A 128 -10.84 -1.64 4.06
C ASP A 128 -11.83 -0.65 3.45
N ALA A 129 -12.82 -0.22 4.23
CA ALA A 129 -13.78 0.81 3.83
C ALA A 129 -13.06 2.13 3.51
N THR A 130 -12.15 2.56 4.40
CA THR A 130 -11.32 3.76 4.22
C THR A 130 -10.50 3.68 2.93
N VAL A 131 -9.79 2.58 2.72
CA VAL A 131 -8.97 2.36 1.53
C VAL A 131 -9.81 2.36 0.26
N LYS A 132 -10.99 1.73 0.28
CA LYS A 132 -11.88 1.65 -0.89
C LYS A 132 -12.29 3.03 -1.38
N GLU A 133 -12.62 3.94 -0.47
CA GLU A 133 -12.99 5.32 -0.80
C GLU A 133 -11.79 6.12 -1.32
N LEU A 134 -10.62 5.96 -0.70
CA LEU A 134 -9.41 6.73 -1.06
C LEU A 134 -8.71 6.22 -2.33
N LYS A 135 -8.93 4.95 -2.74
CA LYS A 135 -8.24 4.33 -3.88
C LYS A 135 -8.44 5.05 -5.21
N GLY A 136 -9.55 5.77 -5.37
CA GLY A 136 -9.85 6.57 -6.57
C GLY A 136 -9.10 7.91 -6.64
N MET A 137 -8.45 8.33 -5.56
CA MET A 137 -7.87 9.67 -5.42
C MET A 137 -6.42 9.67 -5.92
N LEU A 138 -6.24 9.91 -7.21
CA LEU A 138 -4.92 9.83 -7.87
C LEU A 138 -3.94 10.92 -7.44
N ASN A 139 -4.44 12.08 -6.99
CA ASN A 139 -3.63 13.24 -6.62
C ASN A 139 -3.31 13.32 -5.12
N LEU A 140 -3.80 12.37 -4.31
CA LEU A 140 -3.61 12.39 -2.87
C LEU A 140 -2.16 12.04 -2.52
N LYS A 141 -1.42 13.04 -2.02
CA LYS A 141 0.00 12.91 -1.66
C LYS A 141 0.22 12.81 -0.17
N THR A 142 -0.51 13.58 0.62
CA THR A 142 -0.37 13.62 2.08
C THR A 142 -1.62 13.07 2.74
N LEU A 143 -1.44 12.03 3.55
CA LEU A 143 -2.50 11.37 4.30
C LEU A 143 -2.08 11.21 5.76
N SER A 144 -2.99 11.54 6.67
CA SER A 144 -2.76 11.35 8.10
C SER A 144 -3.96 10.63 8.70
N LEU A 145 -3.71 9.45 9.26
CA LEU A 145 -4.68 8.52 9.82
C LEU A 145 -4.33 8.08 11.25
N TYR A 146 -3.17 8.45 11.78
CA TYR A 146 -2.75 8.06 13.14
C TYR A 146 -3.80 8.41 14.21
N GLN A 147 -3.81 7.65 15.30
CA GLN A 147 -4.82 7.78 16.38
C GLN A 147 -6.26 7.64 15.87
N ASN A 148 -6.47 6.68 14.97
CA ASN A 148 -7.76 6.06 14.71
C ASN A 148 -7.76 4.63 15.28
N PRO A 149 -8.92 4.07 15.67
CA PRO A 149 -9.03 2.70 16.18
C PRO A 149 -8.33 1.64 15.32
N PHE A 150 -8.45 1.71 13.98
CA PHE A 150 -7.79 0.73 13.10
C PHE A 150 -6.25 0.82 13.11
N CYS A 151 -5.65 1.90 13.60
CA CYS A 151 -4.19 2.00 13.67
C CYS A 151 -3.56 1.03 14.67
N GLN A 152 -4.37 0.40 15.53
CA GLN A 152 -3.93 -0.66 16.43
C GLN A 152 -3.56 -1.94 15.68
N TYR A 153 -4.04 -2.14 14.44
CA TYR A 153 -3.70 -3.31 13.65
C TYR A 153 -2.23 -3.29 13.22
N ASN A 154 -1.52 -4.36 13.56
CA ASN A 154 -0.18 -4.61 13.05
C ASN A 154 -0.21 -4.56 11.52
N LEU A 155 0.72 -3.82 10.92
CA LEU A 155 0.84 -3.61 9.47
C LEU A 155 -0.15 -2.63 8.82
N TYR A 156 -0.99 -1.89 9.57
CA TYR A 156 -1.90 -0.90 8.95
C TYR A 156 -1.16 0.05 7.98
N ARG A 157 0.02 0.53 8.39
CA ARG A 157 0.84 1.43 7.57
C ARG A 157 1.21 0.80 6.23
N LEU A 158 1.69 -0.45 6.25
CA LEU A 158 2.06 -1.17 5.02
C LEU A 158 0.83 -1.49 4.16
N TYR A 159 -0.31 -1.77 4.79
CA TYR A 159 -1.57 -1.97 4.09
C TYR A 159 -2.02 -0.73 3.34
N ILE A 160 -2.00 0.44 3.99
CA ILE A 160 -2.29 1.73 3.34
C ILE A 160 -1.33 1.99 2.18
N ILE A 161 -0.02 1.80 2.38
CA ILE A 161 1.00 2.00 1.34
C ILE A 161 0.78 1.05 0.14
N TYR A 162 0.34 -0.19 0.38
CA TYR A 162 0.05 -1.14 -0.69
C TYR A 162 -1.13 -0.70 -1.55
N HIS A 163 -2.23 -0.30 -0.91
CA HIS A 163 -3.46 0.02 -1.62
C HIS A 163 -3.51 1.44 -2.18
N LEU A 164 -2.78 2.38 -1.57
CA LEU A 164 -2.70 3.79 -1.98
C LEU A 164 -1.25 4.15 -2.38
N PRO A 165 -0.75 3.66 -3.53
CA PRO A 165 0.63 3.89 -3.94
C PRO A 165 0.96 5.37 -4.21
N GLY A 166 -0.03 6.22 -4.50
CA GLY A 166 0.16 7.65 -4.75
C GLY A 166 0.54 8.48 -3.51
N VAL A 167 0.32 7.95 -2.30
CA VAL A 167 0.63 8.66 -1.05
C VAL A 167 2.14 8.73 -0.86
N GLU A 168 2.67 9.95 -0.74
CA GLU A 168 4.08 10.26 -0.52
C GLU A 168 4.39 10.45 0.97
N LEU A 169 3.47 11.07 1.71
CA LEU A 169 3.60 11.35 3.14
C LEU A 169 2.44 10.69 3.91
N LEU A 170 2.75 9.73 4.78
CA LEU A 170 1.78 9.02 5.60
C LEU A 170 2.12 9.21 7.09
N ASP A 171 1.19 9.76 7.86
CA ASP A 171 1.34 9.97 9.32
C ASP A 171 2.60 10.76 9.69
N ARG A 172 2.86 11.84 8.96
CA ARG A 172 4.05 12.72 9.09
C ARG A 172 5.37 12.06 8.70
N ASN A 173 5.35 10.80 8.26
CA ASN A 173 6.53 10.05 7.82
C ASN A 173 6.49 9.83 6.31
N GLN A 174 7.60 10.13 5.64
CA GLN A 174 7.71 9.90 4.19
C GLN A 174 7.64 8.39 3.90
N VAL A 175 6.88 8.02 2.87
CA VAL A 175 6.79 6.63 2.41
C VAL A 175 8.07 6.30 1.66
N THR A 176 8.84 5.37 2.21
CA THR A 176 10.12 4.96 1.63
C THR A 176 9.92 3.86 0.58
N GLU A 177 10.84 3.82 -0.39
CA GLU A 177 10.85 2.77 -1.40
C GLU A 177 11.10 1.37 -0.79
N LYS A 178 11.80 1.31 0.36
CA LYS A 178 11.98 0.08 1.12
C LYS A 178 10.63 -0.49 1.57
N GLU A 179 9.77 0.33 2.17
CA GLU A 179 8.42 -0.08 2.58
C GLU A 179 7.59 -0.56 1.38
N ARG A 180 7.68 0.13 0.24
CA ARG A 180 6.99 -0.26 -1.01
C ARG A 180 7.46 -1.60 -1.57
N ARG A 181 8.75 -1.92 -1.46
CA ARG A 181 9.28 -3.23 -1.89
C ARG A 181 8.90 -4.33 -0.93
N SER A 182 8.98 -4.07 0.38
CA SER A 182 8.60 -5.01 1.42
C SER A 182 7.13 -5.43 1.29
N MET A 183 6.22 -4.52 0.94
CA MET A 183 4.82 -4.90 0.77
C MET A 183 4.62 -5.86 -0.41
N ILE A 184 5.41 -5.76 -1.49
CA ILE A 184 5.28 -6.66 -2.65
C ILE A 184 5.59 -8.08 -2.19
N THR A 185 6.62 -8.25 -1.36
CA THR A 185 6.96 -9.56 -0.80
C THR A 185 5.90 -10.11 0.17
N ILE A 186 5.20 -9.24 0.91
CA ILE A 186 4.23 -9.65 1.94
C ILE A 186 2.84 -9.92 1.33
N PHE A 187 2.33 -9.01 0.51
CA PHE A 187 0.93 -9.04 0.03
C PHE A 187 0.78 -9.60 -1.38
N ASN A 188 1.86 -9.71 -2.16
CA ASN A 188 1.80 -10.20 -3.53
C ASN A 188 3.01 -11.05 -3.92
N HIS A 189 3.05 -12.28 -3.41
CA HIS A 189 4.11 -13.25 -3.72
C HIS A 189 4.33 -13.49 -5.22
N LYS A 190 3.27 -13.43 -6.04
CA LYS A 190 3.39 -13.55 -7.51
C LYS A 190 4.18 -12.39 -8.10
N LYS A 191 3.82 -11.15 -7.73
CA LYS A 191 4.54 -9.95 -8.17
C LYS A 191 5.96 -9.93 -7.61
N ALA A 192 6.17 -10.38 -6.38
CA ALA A 192 7.50 -10.51 -5.79
C ALA A 192 8.40 -11.46 -6.58
N HIS A 193 7.89 -12.64 -6.94
CA HIS A 193 8.63 -13.62 -7.74
C HIS A 193 8.95 -13.10 -9.15
N ILE A 194 8.04 -12.37 -9.78
CA ILE A 194 8.29 -11.72 -11.07
C ILE A 194 9.41 -10.68 -10.94
N VAL A 195 9.35 -9.81 -9.94
CA VAL A 195 10.39 -8.80 -9.71
C VAL A 195 11.74 -9.45 -9.44
N GLN A 196 11.78 -10.54 -8.66
CA GLN A 196 13.00 -11.31 -8.40
C GLN A 196 13.53 -11.97 -9.68
N SER A 197 12.70 -12.63 -10.47
CA SER A 197 13.15 -13.29 -11.71
C SER A 197 13.67 -12.29 -12.76
N ILE A 198 13.05 -11.10 -12.86
CA ILE A 198 13.54 -10.00 -13.70
C ILE A 198 14.90 -9.47 -13.19
N ALA A 199 15.04 -9.26 -11.88
CA ALA A 199 16.28 -8.75 -11.29
C ALA A 199 17.48 -9.70 -11.51
N PHE A 200 17.23 -11.01 -11.64
CA PHE A 200 18.24 -12.01 -11.97
C PHE A 200 18.47 -12.22 -13.48
N ARG A 201 18.06 -11.27 -14.32
CA ARG A 201 18.25 -11.30 -15.80
C ARG A 201 17.52 -12.45 -16.49
N GLY A 202 16.57 -13.10 -15.82
CA GLY A 202 15.71 -14.14 -16.37
C GLY A 202 14.46 -13.51 -17.00
N LYS A 203 14.09 -13.95 -18.22
CA LYS A 203 12.76 -13.63 -18.78
C LYS A 203 11.70 -14.10 -17.77
N ALA A 204 10.79 -13.21 -17.39
CA ALA A 204 9.75 -13.50 -16.41
C ALA A 204 8.88 -14.67 -16.90
N ASP A 205 8.97 -15.83 -16.23
CA ASP A 205 8.16 -16.99 -16.55
C ASP A 205 6.76 -16.78 -15.94
N ALA A 206 5.83 -16.29 -16.77
CA ALA A 206 4.49 -15.87 -16.36
C ALA A 206 3.54 -17.05 -16.03
N SER A 207 4.00 -18.29 -16.07
CA SER A 207 3.17 -19.50 -16.00
C SER A 207 3.24 -20.27 -14.67
N TRP A 208 3.35 -19.58 -13.53
CA TRP A 208 3.42 -20.28 -12.23
C TRP A 208 2.00 -20.53 -11.64
N ASN A 209 1.67 -21.81 -11.40
CA ASN A 209 0.35 -22.25 -10.93
C ASN A 209 0.47 -23.04 -9.61
N PRO A 210 -0.10 -22.58 -8.48
CA PRO A 210 0.13 -23.16 -7.14
C PRO A 210 -0.61 -24.49 -6.87
N ARG A 211 -1.35 -25.02 -7.85
CA ARG A 211 -2.10 -26.29 -7.75
C ARG A 211 -1.59 -27.41 -8.67
N SER A 212 -0.44 -27.25 -9.32
CA SER A 212 0.16 -28.38 -10.04
C SER A 212 0.84 -29.33 -9.04
N PRO A 213 0.55 -30.65 -9.06
CA PRO A 213 1.36 -31.62 -8.33
C PRO A 213 2.81 -31.47 -8.78
N PHE A 214 3.75 -31.45 -7.84
CA PHE A 214 5.18 -31.51 -8.13
C PHE A 214 5.46 -32.77 -8.96
N LYS A 215 5.48 -32.65 -10.29
CA LYS A 215 6.11 -33.66 -11.14
C LYS A 215 7.61 -33.36 -11.08
N GLN A 216 8.32 -34.07 -10.21
CA GLN A 216 9.74 -34.28 -10.42
C GLN A 216 9.90 -34.80 -11.85
N LYS A 217 10.49 -33.99 -12.74
CA LYS A 217 10.95 -34.53 -14.02
C LYS A 217 11.94 -35.63 -13.68
N GLN A 218 11.61 -36.87 -14.06
CA GLN A 218 12.61 -37.93 -14.09
C GLN A 218 13.78 -37.42 -14.94
N ALA A 219 14.97 -37.44 -14.35
CA ALA A 219 16.19 -37.12 -15.06
C ALA A 219 16.30 -38.08 -16.26
N ASN A 220 16.39 -37.52 -17.47
CA ASN A 220 16.74 -38.30 -18.64
C ASN A 220 18.06 -39.01 -18.35
N THR A 221 18.03 -40.34 -18.40
CA THR A 221 19.22 -41.19 -18.31
C THR A 221 20.20 -40.78 -19.41
N VAL A 222 21.41 -40.36 -19.01
CA VAL A 222 22.49 -40.00 -19.93
C VAL A 222 22.93 -41.25 -20.71
N PRO A 223 23.20 -41.15 -22.03
CA PRO A 223 23.70 -42.28 -22.81
C PRO A 223 25.02 -42.81 -22.23
N LYS A 224 25.19 -44.14 -22.21
CA LYS A 224 26.43 -44.80 -21.77
C LYS A 224 27.60 -44.33 -22.65
N GLY A 225 28.49 -43.51 -22.08
CA GLY A 225 29.70 -43.01 -22.74
C GLY A 225 30.06 -41.56 -22.43
N PHE A 226 29.16 -40.78 -21.80
CA PHE A 226 29.44 -39.38 -21.48
C PHE A 226 30.05 -39.23 -20.07
N VAL A 227 31.37 -39.06 -20.00
CA VAL A 227 32.07 -38.74 -18.74
C VAL A 227 32.17 -37.23 -18.59
N LEU A 228 31.15 -36.64 -17.97
CA LEU A 228 31.23 -35.28 -17.45
C LEU A 228 31.95 -35.35 -16.09
N GLY A 229 33.18 -34.85 -16.02
CA GLY A 229 34.03 -34.90 -14.84
C GLY A 229 33.43 -34.13 -13.66
N ASN A 230 32.62 -34.82 -12.86
CA ASN A 230 32.21 -34.40 -11.53
C ASN A 230 32.59 -35.52 -10.56
N ASN A 231 33.82 -35.46 -10.04
CA ASN A 231 34.24 -36.27 -8.91
C ASN A 231 33.51 -35.78 -7.65
N VAL A 232 32.28 -36.23 -7.48
CA VAL A 232 31.68 -36.33 -6.15
C VAL A 232 31.76 -37.80 -5.78
N ASP A 233 32.90 -38.20 -5.22
CA ASP A 233 32.95 -39.40 -4.38
C ASP A 233 31.86 -39.22 -3.32
N LYS A 234 30.77 -39.99 -3.46
CA LYS A 234 29.74 -40.07 -2.43
C LYS A 234 30.29 -40.90 -1.29
N ILE A 235 31.15 -40.27 -0.50
CA ILE A 235 31.49 -40.75 0.84
C ILE A 235 30.20 -40.58 1.64
N VAL A 236 29.61 -41.70 2.04
CA VAL A 236 28.52 -41.72 3.02
C VAL A 236 29.17 -41.40 4.35
N PHE A 237 28.76 -40.30 4.98
CA PHE A 237 29.22 -39.93 6.31
C PHE A 237 28.18 -40.41 7.30
N ASP A 238 28.60 -41.24 8.26
CA ASP A 238 27.71 -41.74 9.32
C ASP A 238 27.39 -40.64 10.34
N ASP A 239 28.27 -39.63 10.47
CA ASP A 239 28.12 -38.48 11.37
C ASP A 239 28.01 -37.16 10.60
N PRO A 240 26.97 -36.32 10.83
CA PRO A 240 26.79 -35.03 10.14
C PRO A 240 27.91 -34.00 10.39
N GLU A 241 28.64 -34.07 11.50
CA GLU A 241 29.72 -33.11 11.82
C GLU A 241 30.94 -33.29 10.88
N ASP A 242 31.27 -34.54 10.53
CA ASP A 242 32.37 -34.88 9.61
C ASP A 242 32.10 -34.42 8.18
N ALA A 243 30.83 -34.47 7.76
CA ALA A 243 30.41 -33.97 6.45
C ALA A 243 30.59 -32.43 6.35
N VAL A 244 30.42 -31.72 7.46
CA VAL A 244 30.62 -30.27 7.54
C VAL A 244 32.10 -29.93 7.50
N PHE A 245 32.95 -30.68 8.21
CA PHE A 245 34.41 -30.51 8.20
C PHE A 245 35.02 -30.78 6.81
N VAL A 246 34.63 -31.85 6.14
CA VAL A 246 35.13 -32.15 4.78
C VAL A 246 34.61 -31.12 3.75
N ARG A 247 33.38 -30.64 3.91
CA ARG A 247 32.83 -29.56 3.05
C ARG A 247 33.50 -28.22 3.30
N SER A 248 33.91 -27.91 4.53
CA SER A 248 34.63 -26.66 4.83
C SER A 248 36.05 -26.70 4.27
N MET A 249 36.73 -27.85 4.36
CA MET A 249 38.07 -28.05 3.78
C MET A 249 38.07 -28.02 2.24
N LYS A 250 37.03 -28.58 1.58
CA LYS A 250 36.88 -28.54 0.11
C LYS A 250 36.50 -27.16 -0.45
N ARG A 251 36.08 -26.20 0.37
CA ARG A 251 35.65 -24.87 -0.09
C ARG A 251 36.80 -23.89 -0.37
N SER A 252 38.04 -24.22 0.00
CA SER A 252 39.18 -23.30 -0.13
C SER A 252 40.06 -23.55 -1.36
N VAL A 253 39.47 -23.94 -2.50
CA VAL A 253 40.16 -23.83 -3.80
C VAL A 253 39.49 -22.72 -4.58
N MET A 254 40.08 -21.53 -4.59
CA MET A 254 39.66 -20.46 -5.48
C MET A 254 40.08 -20.83 -6.90
N THR A 255 39.09 -21.16 -7.73
CA THR A 255 39.27 -21.33 -9.17
C THR A 255 38.71 -20.10 -9.85
N PHE A 256 39.55 -19.40 -10.60
CA PHE A 256 39.10 -18.33 -11.47
C PHE A 256 39.37 -18.72 -12.91
N THR A 257 38.36 -18.49 -13.74
CA THR A 257 38.43 -18.73 -15.17
C THR A 257 38.58 -17.39 -15.84
N SER A 258 39.70 -17.20 -16.52
CA SER A 258 39.97 -15.97 -17.26
C SER A 258 39.97 -16.27 -18.74
N LEU A 259 39.28 -15.43 -19.50
CA LEU A 259 39.27 -15.47 -20.95
C LEU A 259 40.36 -14.51 -21.45
N ASN A 260 41.30 -15.02 -22.24
CA ASN A 260 42.33 -14.18 -22.80
C ASN A 260 41.73 -13.33 -23.94
N TRP A 261 41.52 -12.04 -23.71
CA TRP A 261 40.85 -11.16 -24.66
C TRP A 261 41.63 -10.94 -25.96
N ASN A 262 42.93 -11.25 -25.98
CA ASN A 262 43.77 -11.15 -27.18
C ASN A 262 43.52 -12.30 -28.17
N THR A 263 42.83 -13.37 -27.75
CA THR A 263 42.43 -14.48 -28.63
C THR A 263 40.97 -14.39 -29.10
N VAL A 264 40.26 -13.34 -28.68
CA VAL A 264 38.86 -13.11 -29.08
C VAL A 264 38.85 -12.19 -30.30
N PRO A 265 38.46 -12.69 -31.49
CA PRO A 265 38.51 -11.89 -32.71
C PRO A 265 37.55 -10.70 -32.63
N LYS A 266 38.02 -9.54 -33.08
CA LYS A 266 37.23 -8.30 -33.12
C LYS A 266 36.11 -8.43 -34.15
N ARG A 267 35.08 -7.59 -34.01
CA ARG A 267 33.89 -7.63 -34.87
C ARG A 267 34.23 -7.48 -36.35
N GLU A 268 35.27 -6.72 -36.68
CA GLU A 268 35.77 -6.50 -38.04
C GLU A 268 36.51 -7.73 -38.60
N GLU A 269 37.28 -8.44 -37.77
CA GLU A 269 38.01 -9.67 -38.15
C GLU A 269 37.06 -10.83 -38.43
N LYS A 270 35.91 -10.89 -37.74
CA LYS A 270 34.85 -11.88 -38.00
C LYS A 270 34.19 -11.77 -39.38
N TYR A 271 34.30 -10.62 -40.06
CA TYR A 271 33.77 -10.44 -41.42
C TYR A 271 34.78 -10.82 -42.51
N LEU A 272 36.06 -11.00 -42.16
CA LEU A 272 37.15 -11.26 -43.11
C LEU A 272 37.67 -12.70 -43.08
N GLU A 273 37.43 -13.48 -42.03
CA GLU A 273 37.92 -14.85 -41.92
C GLU A 273 36.80 -15.90 -42.04
N ASP A 274 36.74 -16.58 -43.20
CA ASP A 274 36.10 -17.88 -43.38
C ASP A 274 37.14 -19.03 -43.39
N LYS A 275 38.33 -18.83 -42.79
CA LYS A 275 39.34 -19.90 -42.69
C LYS A 275 40.08 -19.91 -41.35
N GLY A 276 39.64 -20.82 -40.47
CA GLY A 276 40.55 -21.60 -39.63
C GLY A 276 41.11 -20.95 -38.36
N THR A 277 40.43 -19.98 -37.75
CA THR A 277 40.88 -19.40 -36.48
C THR A 277 40.62 -20.35 -35.31
N LYS A 278 41.68 -20.65 -34.52
CA LYS A 278 41.61 -21.54 -33.36
C LYS A 278 40.60 -21.02 -32.34
N PRO A 279 39.76 -21.88 -31.73
CA PRO A 279 38.76 -21.45 -30.76
C PRO A 279 39.43 -20.81 -29.54
N ALA A 280 38.80 -19.77 -29.01
CA ALA A 280 39.28 -19.08 -27.81
C ALA A 280 39.53 -20.08 -26.67
N GLN A 281 40.76 -20.09 -26.16
CA GLN A 281 41.15 -20.99 -25.07
C GLN A 281 40.80 -20.36 -23.73
N MET A 282 40.04 -21.12 -22.94
CA MET A 282 39.71 -20.78 -21.57
C MET A 282 40.80 -21.31 -20.66
N LEU A 283 41.40 -20.44 -19.85
CA LEU A 283 42.44 -20.82 -18.90
C LEU A 283 41.82 -20.82 -17.49
N THR A 284 41.86 -22.00 -16.87
CA THR A 284 41.43 -22.19 -15.49
C THR A 284 42.66 -22.27 -14.62
N ILE A 285 42.85 -21.27 -13.75
CA ILE A 285 43.96 -21.25 -12.80
C ILE A 285 43.39 -21.65 -11.44
N THR A 286 44.01 -22.65 -10.83
CA THR A 286 43.66 -23.14 -9.50
C THR A 286 44.77 -22.69 -8.54
N LEU A 287 44.42 -21.86 -7.56
CA LEU A 287 45.35 -21.46 -6.51
C LEU A 287 45.09 -22.34 -5.28
N ARG A 288 46.17 -22.92 -4.74
CA ARG A 288 46.19 -23.65 -3.47
C ARG A 288 46.51 -22.70 -2.32
#